data_AF-A0A1H2QI84-F1
#
_entry.id   AF-A0A1H2QI84-F1
#
_cell.length_a   1.000
_cell.length_b   1.000
_cell.length_c   1.000
_cell.angle_alpha   90.00
_cell.angle_beta   90.00
_cell.angle_gamma   90.00
#
_symmetry.space_group_name_H-M   'P 1'
#
loop_
_entity.id
_entity.type
_entity.pdbx_description
1 polymer ?
#
loop_
_entity_poly.entity_id
_entity_poly.type
_entity_poly.pdbx_seq_one_letter_code
_entity_poly.pdbx_strand_id
1 'polypeptide(L)'
;MVIDRAQVIRADISIGNLANRLSLSTTIDQDISEIIDSHPGLPRIFERALAIRFVEIAVRYFRAGRDEAQTLNFTLTDRNTSSLLSIDDPFERVLGHRLLRHWNILRDGRAPGDEESMAVMPALLAIWDIGADRVTGAWLQSRGVDPGLLNDLGFLVPAGWEGDDLIDDEDEVGPVAAEVVVRIEKGDAEEEDRKVADLKVTEGQATSAGNPDRYRIYRVRDGWVAQHLKESLEKALDAPAIEKLTDHLLYLGTLSIDGGDVPIYLARGLDRERVRSAVDTELRARHNLGIGLVLQAGTAPGPCLAANVLTPLVDQIDTKQAEIALVADKLRSVFRRHRILARGGMTVGLTRSGDDIATLFVPGKGTIDIKGENRIQIIQRLVDAHNNGPTPMSTKDIVKGIAEDQSLSNIFKQPLWDKLKANFLRSLGAKGPWEIAI
;
A
#
# COMPACT_ATOMS: atom_id res chain seq x y z
N MET A 1 -26.46 -15.40 34.65
CA MET A 1 -26.95 -15.21 33.27
C MET A 1 -26.71 -16.51 32.56
N VAL A 2 -27.72 -17.05 31.89
CA VAL A 2 -27.63 -18.32 31.15
C VAL A 2 -28.08 -18.04 29.72
N ILE A 3 -27.32 -18.53 28.74
CA ILE A 3 -27.72 -18.49 27.34
C ILE A 3 -28.54 -19.75 27.10
N ASP A 4 -29.76 -19.56 26.62
CA ASP A 4 -30.66 -20.66 26.28
C ASP A 4 -30.38 -21.14 24.85
N ARG A 5 -30.31 -20.20 23.90
CA ARG A 5 -30.07 -20.50 22.48
C ARG A 5 -29.39 -19.33 21.77
N ALA A 6 -28.53 -19.63 20.80
CA ALA A 6 -27.99 -18.65 19.87
C ALA A 6 -28.02 -19.25 18.46
N GLN A 7 -28.61 -18.55 17.50
CA GLN A 7 -28.79 -19.04 16.13
C GLN A 7 -28.59 -17.91 15.13
N VAL A 8 -28.04 -18.25 13.95
CA VAL A 8 -28.09 -17.37 12.78
C VAL A 8 -29.51 -17.45 12.22
N ILE A 9 -30.20 -16.32 12.17
CA ILE A 9 -31.59 -16.25 11.70
C ILE A 9 -31.70 -15.63 10.31
N ARG A 10 -30.64 -15.00 9.79
CA ARG A 10 -30.55 -14.56 8.40
C ARG A 10 -29.11 -14.61 7.92
N ALA A 11 -28.91 -15.06 6.69
CA ALA A 11 -27.64 -15.01 6.00
C ALA A 11 -27.86 -14.55 4.55
N ASP A 12 -27.12 -13.53 4.14
CA ASP A 12 -27.10 -13.06 2.75
C ASP A 12 -25.72 -13.37 2.14
N ILE A 13 -25.70 -14.06 1.00
CA ILE A 13 -24.49 -14.49 0.30
C ILE A 13 -24.45 -13.99 -1.14
N SER A 14 -23.24 -13.80 -1.68
CA SER A 14 -23.04 -13.50 -3.11
C SER A 14 -22.81 -14.77 -3.92
N ILE A 15 -23.55 -14.94 -5.02
CA ILE A 15 -23.50 -16.15 -5.86
C ILE A 15 -23.08 -15.79 -7.29
N GLY A 16 -22.04 -16.46 -7.79
CA GLY A 16 -21.55 -16.32 -9.17
C GLY A 16 -20.79 -15.02 -9.43
N ASN A 17 -21.29 -13.88 -8.95
CA ASN A 17 -20.61 -12.59 -8.91
C ASN A 17 -20.98 -11.83 -7.61
N LEU A 18 -20.30 -10.71 -7.33
CA LEU A 18 -20.53 -9.93 -6.11
C LEU A 18 -21.86 -9.16 -6.09
N ALA A 19 -22.49 -8.93 -7.24
CA ALA A 19 -23.75 -8.19 -7.37
C ALA A 19 -24.98 -9.05 -7.04
N ASN A 20 -24.94 -10.34 -7.38
CA ASN A 20 -26.06 -11.25 -7.15
C ASN A 20 -26.10 -11.70 -5.70
N ARG A 21 -27.19 -11.39 -4.98
CA ARG A 21 -27.39 -11.80 -3.59
C ARG A 21 -28.49 -12.85 -3.45
N LEU A 22 -28.25 -13.87 -2.63
CA LEU A 22 -29.27 -14.78 -2.11
C LEU A 22 -29.39 -14.53 -0.61
N SER A 23 -30.63 -14.30 -0.15
CA SER A 23 -30.95 -14.17 1.26
C SER A 23 -31.73 -15.39 1.73
N LEU A 24 -31.30 -15.99 2.83
CA LEU A 24 -32.03 -17.03 3.55
C LEU A 24 -32.32 -16.51 4.95
N SER A 25 -33.59 -16.56 5.37
CA SER A 25 -34.03 -16.14 6.70
C SER A 25 -34.90 -17.21 7.36
N THR A 26 -34.86 -17.23 8.69
CA THR A 26 -35.54 -18.20 9.54
C THR A 26 -35.83 -17.58 10.92
N THR A 27 -36.35 -18.37 11.84
CA THR A 27 -36.61 -17.96 13.23
C THR A 27 -35.58 -18.59 14.17
N ILE A 28 -35.41 -18.04 15.38
CA ILE A 28 -34.47 -18.60 16.38
C ILE A 28 -34.77 -20.05 16.77
N ASP A 29 -35.99 -20.52 16.50
CA ASP A 29 -36.40 -21.89 16.85
C ASP A 29 -35.98 -22.92 15.79
N GLN A 30 -35.57 -22.47 14.60
CA GLN A 30 -35.14 -23.26 13.46
C GLN A 30 -33.64 -23.06 13.21
N ASP A 31 -32.92 -24.14 12.88
CA ASP A 31 -31.50 -24.05 12.53
C ASP A 31 -31.33 -23.78 11.03
N ILE A 32 -30.68 -22.67 10.70
CA ILE A 32 -30.45 -22.29 9.30
C ILE A 32 -29.58 -23.33 8.57
N SER A 33 -28.68 -24.01 9.27
CA SER A 33 -27.84 -25.07 8.70
C SER A 33 -28.67 -26.29 8.32
N GLU A 34 -29.60 -26.69 9.18
CA GLU A 34 -30.53 -27.79 8.87
C GLU A 34 -31.44 -27.45 7.67
N ILE A 35 -31.85 -26.19 7.54
CA ILE A 35 -32.61 -25.73 6.37
C ILE A 35 -31.76 -25.82 5.10
N ILE A 36 -30.49 -25.39 5.17
CA ILE A 36 -29.55 -25.50 4.05
C ILE A 36 -29.36 -26.97 3.67
N ASP A 37 -29.09 -27.85 4.63
CA ASP A 37 -28.80 -29.27 4.39
C ASP A 37 -30.01 -30.07 3.89
N SER A 38 -31.22 -29.68 4.29
CA SER A 38 -32.46 -30.38 3.90
C SER A 38 -32.94 -30.04 2.48
N HIS A 39 -32.43 -28.98 1.85
CA HIS A 39 -32.90 -28.53 0.54
C HIS A 39 -31.87 -28.82 -0.56
N PRO A 40 -32.23 -29.60 -1.60
CA PRO A 40 -31.33 -29.91 -2.71
C PRO A 40 -30.75 -28.66 -3.36
N GLY A 41 -29.42 -28.61 -3.49
CA GLY A 41 -28.69 -27.50 -4.13
C GLY A 41 -28.22 -26.40 -3.18
N LEU A 42 -28.95 -26.11 -2.09
CA LEU A 42 -28.53 -25.08 -1.13
C LEU A 42 -27.16 -25.33 -0.51
N PRO A 43 -26.78 -26.57 -0.10
CA PRO A 43 -25.47 -26.81 0.49
C PRO A 43 -24.33 -26.40 -0.46
N ARG A 44 -24.43 -26.79 -1.74
CA ARG A 44 -23.43 -26.43 -2.76
C ARG A 44 -23.41 -24.95 -3.07
N ILE A 45 -24.56 -24.28 -3.04
CA ILE A 45 -24.66 -22.84 -3.27
C ILE A 45 -23.95 -22.06 -2.15
N PHE A 46 -24.21 -22.43 -0.89
CA PHE A 46 -23.56 -21.81 0.26
C PHE A 46 -22.06 -22.16 0.33
N GLU A 47 -21.67 -23.39 0.01
CA GLU A 47 -20.26 -23.80 -0.08
C GLU A 47 -19.49 -23.03 -1.15
N ARG A 48 -20.14 -22.72 -2.28
CA ARG A 48 -19.56 -21.97 -3.41
C ARG A 48 -19.83 -20.47 -3.37
N ALA A 49 -20.38 -19.96 -2.27
CA ALA A 49 -20.62 -18.53 -2.10
C ALA A 49 -19.29 -17.77 -2.25
N LEU A 50 -19.31 -16.68 -3.02
CA LEU A 50 -18.13 -15.82 -3.17
C LEU A 50 -17.87 -15.01 -1.90
N ALA A 51 -18.94 -14.65 -1.19
CA ALA A 51 -18.89 -13.83 -0.01
C ALA A 51 -20.13 -14.07 0.85
N ILE A 52 -19.95 -14.02 2.17
CA ILE A 52 -21.03 -13.76 3.12
C ILE A 52 -21.10 -12.24 3.29
N ARG A 53 -22.25 -11.66 2.97
CA ARG A 53 -22.48 -10.21 2.92
C ARG A 53 -23.09 -9.68 4.21
N PHE A 54 -24.03 -10.43 4.76
CA PHE A 54 -24.81 -10.04 5.93
C PHE A 54 -25.18 -11.27 6.74
N VAL A 55 -25.15 -11.14 8.06
CA VAL A 55 -25.61 -12.15 9.01
C VAL A 55 -26.43 -11.47 10.10
N GLU A 56 -27.59 -12.00 10.42
CA GLU A 56 -28.36 -11.65 11.63
C GLU A 56 -28.31 -12.81 12.62
N ILE A 57 -27.96 -12.50 13.86
CA ILE A 57 -27.83 -13.47 14.95
C ILE A 57 -28.88 -13.14 16.01
N ALA A 58 -29.63 -14.15 16.42
CA ALA A 58 -30.59 -14.07 17.51
C ALA A 58 -30.12 -14.91 18.70
N VAL A 59 -30.18 -14.32 19.90
CA VAL A 59 -29.70 -14.94 21.14
C VAL A 59 -30.79 -14.87 22.20
N ARG A 60 -31.29 -16.02 22.62
CA ARG A 60 -32.23 -16.17 23.73
C ARG A 60 -31.44 -16.37 25.03
N TYR A 61 -31.72 -15.55 26.04
CA TYR A 61 -30.96 -15.54 27.29
C TYR A 61 -31.82 -15.20 28.51
N PHE A 62 -31.36 -15.63 29.70
CA PHE A 62 -31.96 -15.30 30.99
C PHE A 62 -31.08 -14.34 31.78
N ARG A 63 -31.62 -13.18 32.14
CA ARG A 63 -30.96 -12.16 32.96
C ARG A 63 -31.10 -12.50 34.45
N ALA A 64 -30.06 -12.22 35.23
CA ALA A 64 -30.13 -12.45 36.68
C ALA A 64 -31.27 -11.62 37.30
N GLY A 65 -32.15 -12.28 38.06
CA GLY A 65 -33.32 -11.64 38.67
C GLY A 65 -34.54 -11.48 37.74
N ARG A 66 -34.52 -12.10 36.54
CA ARG A 66 -35.69 -12.20 35.66
C ARG A 66 -35.95 -13.68 35.33
N ASP A 67 -37.21 -14.08 35.44
CA ASP A 67 -37.64 -15.45 35.14
C ASP A 67 -38.07 -15.62 33.68
N GLU A 68 -38.25 -14.52 32.94
CA GLU A 68 -38.62 -14.53 31.53
C GLU A 68 -37.37 -14.53 30.62
N ALA A 69 -37.42 -15.35 29.58
CA ALA A 69 -36.41 -15.37 28.52
C ALA A 69 -36.47 -14.07 27.71
N GLN A 70 -35.32 -13.46 27.49
CA GLN A 70 -35.16 -12.28 26.63
C GLN A 70 -34.48 -12.68 25.32
N THR A 71 -34.63 -11.86 24.28
CA THR A 71 -33.99 -12.10 22.98
C THR A 71 -33.20 -10.88 22.55
N LEU A 72 -31.92 -11.10 22.23
CA LEU A 72 -31.00 -10.13 21.66
C LEU A 72 -30.78 -10.46 20.18
N ASN A 73 -31.18 -9.56 19.29
CA ASN A 73 -30.89 -9.66 17.86
C ASN A 73 -29.87 -8.60 17.46
N PHE A 74 -28.89 -8.99 16.67
CA PHE A 74 -27.93 -8.05 16.10
C PHE A 74 -27.39 -8.54 14.78
N THR A 75 -26.91 -7.61 13.97
CA THR A 75 -26.44 -7.87 12.62
C THR A 75 -24.93 -7.69 12.53
N LEU A 76 -24.35 -8.37 11.55
CA LEU A 76 -22.97 -8.27 11.14
C LEU A 76 -22.93 -8.07 9.63
N THR A 77 -22.11 -7.13 9.18
CA THR A 77 -21.88 -6.92 7.75
C THR A 77 -20.44 -7.21 7.40
N ASP A 78 -20.23 -7.55 6.14
CA ASP A 78 -18.93 -7.78 5.55
C ASP A 78 -18.01 -6.55 5.47
N ARG A 79 -18.55 -5.35 5.77
CA ARG A 79 -17.83 -4.09 6.00
C ARG A 79 -17.23 -3.98 7.42
N ASN A 80 -17.20 -5.09 8.17
CA ASN A 80 -16.73 -5.16 9.55
C ASN A 80 -17.50 -4.19 10.47
N THR A 81 -18.83 -4.18 10.31
CA THR A 81 -19.74 -3.38 11.14
C THR A 81 -20.77 -4.27 11.84
N SER A 82 -21.30 -3.77 12.96
CA SER A 82 -22.34 -4.46 13.73
C SER A 82 -23.36 -3.48 14.28
N SER A 83 -24.64 -3.90 14.34
CA SER A 83 -25.72 -3.09 14.93
C SER A 83 -25.66 -2.99 16.45
N LEU A 84 -24.76 -3.71 17.13
CA LEU A 84 -24.66 -3.74 18.60
C LEU A 84 -24.52 -2.35 19.24
N LEU A 85 -23.84 -1.40 18.57
CA LEU A 85 -23.70 -0.03 19.10
C LEU A 85 -25.02 0.74 19.14
N SER A 86 -25.96 0.38 18.27
CA SER A 86 -27.29 1.00 18.16
C SER A 86 -28.32 0.40 19.13
N ILE A 87 -27.97 -0.64 19.89
CA ILE A 87 -28.86 -1.26 20.88
C ILE A 87 -28.94 -0.37 22.12
N ASP A 88 -30.15 -0.05 22.57
CA ASP A 88 -30.39 0.84 23.71
C ASP A 88 -29.89 0.26 25.05
N ASP A 89 -30.17 -1.02 25.35
CA ASP A 89 -29.77 -1.64 26.62
C ASP A 89 -28.24 -1.84 26.68
N PRO A 90 -27.52 -1.16 27.61
CA PRO A 90 -26.08 -1.34 27.77
C PRO A 90 -25.68 -2.78 28.10
N PHE A 91 -26.55 -3.53 28.79
CA PHE A 91 -26.29 -4.93 29.12
C PHE A 91 -26.26 -5.79 27.85
N GLU A 92 -27.23 -5.62 26.96
CA GLU A 92 -27.32 -6.35 25.70
C GLU A 92 -26.17 -5.99 24.77
N ARG A 93 -25.78 -4.71 24.73
CA ARG A 93 -24.59 -4.26 24.01
C ARG A 93 -23.33 -4.99 24.49
N VAL A 94 -23.11 -5.06 25.80
CA VAL A 94 -21.95 -5.76 26.38
C VAL A 94 -22.04 -7.27 26.14
N LEU A 95 -23.23 -7.86 26.26
CA LEU A 95 -23.46 -9.28 25.98
C LEU A 95 -23.11 -9.63 24.53
N GLY A 96 -23.61 -8.87 23.57
CA GLY A 96 -23.31 -9.08 22.15
C GLY A 96 -21.82 -9.01 21.84
N HIS A 97 -21.09 -8.02 22.38
CA HIS A 97 -19.64 -7.92 22.20
C HIS A 97 -18.89 -9.10 22.84
N ARG A 98 -19.35 -9.62 23.99
CA ARG A 98 -18.76 -10.81 24.61
C ARG A 98 -19.01 -12.06 23.77
N LEU A 99 -20.20 -12.19 23.18
CA LEU A 99 -20.53 -13.31 22.31
C LEU A 99 -19.71 -13.31 21.03
N LEU A 100 -19.55 -12.15 20.40
CA LEU A 100 -18.69 -12.02 19.23
C LEU A 100 -17.24 -12.41 19.52
N ARG A 101 -16.69 -12.06 20.70
CA ARG A 101 -15.36 -12.53 21.12
C ARG A 101 -15.35 -14.03 21.38
N HIS A 102 -16.38 -14.55 22.05
CA HIS A 102 -16.48 -15.97 22.38
C HIS A 102 -16.55 -16.86 21.12
N TRP A 103 -17.28 -16.42 20.08
CA TRP A 103 -17.35 -17.10 18.79
C TRP A 103 -16.16 -16.79 17.86
N ASN A 104 -15.16 -16.06 18.33
CA ASN A 104 -13.97 -15.66 17.57
C ASN A 104 -14.29 -14.90 16.27
N ILE A 105 -15.43 -14.20 16.25
CA ILE A 105 -15.86 -13.30 15.17
C ILE A 105 -15.24 -11.92 15.37
N LEU A 106 -15.35 -11.38 16.60
CA LEU A 106 -14.62 -10.17 16.98
C LEU A 106 -13.23 -10.57 17.44
N ARG A 107 -12.25 -10.36 16.55
CA ARG A 107 -10.84 -10.60 16.83
C ARG A 107 -10.14 -9.29 17.13
N ASP A 108 -9.52 -9.22 18.29
CA ASP A 108 -8.56 -8.16 18.60
C ASP A 108 -7.24 -8.56 17.94
N GLY A 109 -6.70 -7.69 17.08
CA GLY A 109 -5.40 -7.93 16.45
C GLY A 109 -4.32 -8.12 17.52
N ARG A 110 -3.48 -9.12 17.35
CA ARG A 110 -2.39 -9.40 18.29
C ARG A 110 -1.11 -8.70 17.86
N ALA A 111 -0.23 -8.44 18.83
CA ALA A 111 1.13 -8.02 18.49
C ALA A 111 1.83 -9.12 17.68
N PRO A 112 2.72 -8.75 16.73
CA PRO A 112 3.48 -9.71 15.96
C PRO A 112 4.53 -10.35 16.87
N GLY A 113 4.80 -11.63 16.67
CA GLY A 113 6.07 -12.18 17.12
C GLY A 113 7.21 -11.58 16.28
N ASP A 114 8.44 -11.68 16.78
CA ASP A 114 9.63 -11.16 16.11
C ASP A 114 9.74 -11.63 14.64
N GLU A 115 9.71 -12.95 14.42
CA GLU A 115 9.78 -13.56 13.08
C GLU A 115 8.66 -13.10 12.14
N GLU A 116 7.44 -12.98 12.66
CA GLU A 116 6.28 -12.54 11.88
C GLU A 116 6.40 -11.07 11.52
N SER A 117 6.90 -10.26 12.44
CA SER A 117 7.16 -8.85 12.18
C SER A 117 8.07 -8.68 10.98
N MET A 118 9.17 -9.44 10.98
CA MET A 118 10.13 -9.47 9.87
C MET A 118 9.53 -9.97 8.56
N ALA A 119 8.66 -10.99 8.61
CA ALA A 119 7.98 -11.51 7.44
C ALA A 119 7.05 -10.48 6.79
N VAL A 120 6.33 -9.67 7.59
CA VAL A 120 5.38 -8.68 7.06
C VAL A 120 6.01 -7.34 6.70
N MET A 121 7.25 -7.07 7.13
CA MET A 121 7.89 -5.76 6.94
C MET A 121 7.91 -5.24 5.50
N PRO A 122 8.29 -6.02 4.47
CA PRO A 122 8.25 -5.55 3.09
C PRO A 122 6.84 -5.11 2.66
N ALA A 123 5.82 -5.82 3.12
CA ALA A 123 4.42 -5.49 2.84
C ALA A 123 4.01 -4.17 3.50
N LEU A 124 4.35 -4.00 4.77
CA LEU A 124 4.04 -2.79 5.53
C LEU A 124 4.72 -1.56 4.93
N LEU A 125 5.98 -1.68 4.50
CA LEU A 125 6.69 -0.61 3.79
C LEU A 125 5.99 -0.26 2.48
N ALA A 126 5.59 -1.25 1.69
CA ALA A 126 4.86 -1.01 0.44
C ALA A 126 3.50 -0.33 0.66
N ILE A 127 2.75 -0.74 1.69
CA ILE A 127 1.47 -0.11 2.06
C ILE A 127 1.71 1.35 2.48
N TRP A 128 2.71 1.59 3.34
CA TRP A 128 3.04 2.91 3.82
C TRP A 128 3.55 3.83 2.70
N ASP A 129 4.30 3.28 1.74
CA ASP A 129 4.87 4.00 0.59
C ASP A 129 3.79 4.62 -0.31
N ILE A 130 2.76 3.83 -0.63
CA ILE A 130 1.59 4.32 -1.38
C ILE A 130 0.82 5.34 -0.55
N GLY A 131 0.63 5.05 0.75
CA GLY A 131 -0.11 5.91 1.66
C GLY A 131 -1.62 5.90 1.43
N ALA A 132 -2.15 4.78 0.92
CA ALA A 132 -3.58 4.56 0.79
C ALA A 132 -4.18 4.08 2.13
N ASP A 133 -5.39 4.55 2.44
CA ASP A 133 -6.19 4.12 3.59
C ASP A 133 -6.83 2.74 3.36
N ARG A 134 -6.97 2.33 2.10
CA ARG A 134 -7.52 1.05 1.67
C ARG A 134 -6.65 0.37 0.63
N VAL A 135 -6.55 -0.95 0.72
CA VAL A 135 -5.85 -1.81 -0.24
C VAL A 135 -6.74 -2.99 -0.64
N THR A 136 -6.66 -3.40 -1.90
CA THR A 136 -7.38 -4.58 -2.38
C THR A 136 -6.57 -5.85 -2.12
N GLY A 137 -7.25 -6.98 -1.95
CA GLY A 137 -6.58 -8.27 -1.82
C GLY A 137 -5.77 -8.63 -3.06
N ALA A 138 -6.19 -8.22 -4.25
CA ALA A 138 -5.42 -8.37 -5.48
C ALA A 138 -4.06 -7.63 -5.40
N TRP A 139 -4.04 -6.43 -4.82
CA TRP A 139 -2.82 -5.65 -4.63
C TRP A 139 -1.85 -6.30 -3.64
N LEU A 140 -2.38 -6.93 -2.58
CA LEU A 140 -1.61 -7.69 -1.59
C LEU A 140 -1.03 -8.96 -2.21
N GLN A 141 -1.86 -9.74 -2.90
CA GLN A 141 -1.46 -11.01 -3.52
C GLN A 141 -0.41 -10.80 -4.62
N SER A 142 -0.51 -9.73 -5.42
CA SER A 142 0.50 -9.43 -6.44
C SER A 142 1.89 -9.14 -5.85
N ARG A 143 1.99 -8.94 -4.53
CA ARG A 143 3.23 -8.69 -3.78
C ARG A 143 3.60 -9.87 -2.87
N GLY A 144 2.93 -11.01 -3.01
CA GLY A 144 3.17 -12.20 -2.20
C GLY A 144 2.80 -12.03 -0.73
N VAL A 145 1.92 -11.07 -0.42
CA VAL A 145 1.50 -10.76 0.95
C VAL A 145 0.24 -11.56 1.28
N ASP A 146 0.27 -12.28 2.39
CA ASP A 146 -0.91 -12.92 2.96
C ASP A 146 -1.79 -11.90 3.71
N PRO A 147 -3.01 -11.60 3.23
CA PRO A 147 -3.92 -10.70 3.93
C PRO A 147 -4.39 -11.29 5.28
N GLY A 148 -4.43 -12.62 5.42
CA GLY A 148 -4.84 -13.30 6.64
C GLY A 148 -3.91 -12.96 7.79
N LEU A 149 -2.60 -13.15 7.59
CA LEU A 149 -1.57 -12.77 8.56
C LEU A 149 -1.64 -11.29 8.95
N LEU A 150 -1.77 -10.37 7.98
CA LEU A 150 -1.87 -8.94 8.29
C LEU A 150 -3.16 -8.57 9.05
N ASN A 151 -4.25 -9.29 8.84
CA ASN A 151 -5.50 -9.11 9.58
C ASN A 151 -5.37 -9.65 11.02
N ASP A 152 -4.77 -10.84 11.20
CA ASP A 152 -4.54 -11.45 12.51
C ASP A 152 -3.60 -10.60 13.38
N LEU A 153 -2.57 -10.00 12.76
CA LEU A 153 -1.67 -9.05 13.39
C LEU A 153 -2.29 -7.65 13.58
N GLY A 154 -3.49 -7.42 13.07
CA GLY A 154 -4.25 -6.19 13.26
C GLY A 154 -3.81 -5.00 12.40
N PHE A 155 -2.95 -5.20 11.40
CA PHE A 155 -2.56 -4.14 10.46
C PHE A 155 -3.66 -3.80 9.46
N LEU A 156 -4.42 -4.82 9.06
CA LEU A 156 -5.53 -4.71 8.13
C LEU A 156 -6.84 -5.04 8.84
N VAL A 157 -7.90 -4.41 8.40
CA VAL A 157 -9.27 -4.74 8.80
C VAL A 157 -10.12 -4.91 7.55
N PRO A 158 -10.89 -5.99 7.39
CA PRO A 158 -11.79 -6.11 6.26
C PRO A 158 -12.76 -4.94 6.17
N ALA A 159 -13.01 -4.45 4.96
CA ALA A 159 -13.77 -3.23 4.70
C ALA A 159 -14.72 -3.38 3.51
N GLY A 160 -15.25 -4.59 3.30
CA GLY A 160 -16.16 -4.92 2.19
C GLY A 160 -15.45 -5.52 0.99
N TRP A 161 -16.04 -5.35 -0.20
CA TRP A 161 -15.59 -5.93 -1.46
C TRP A 161 -15.49 -4.87 -2.57
N GLU A 162 -14.68 -5.15 -3.58
CA GLU A 162 -14.54 -4.30 -4.76
C GLU A 162 -15.85 -4.28 -5.57
N GLY A 163 -16.26 -3.10 -6.03
CA GLY A 163 -17.52 -2.90 -6.77
C GLY A 163 -18.77 -2.74 -5.89
N ASP A 164 -18.61 -2.54 -4.58
CA ASP A 164 -19.70 -2.40 -3.59
C ASP A 164 -20.43 -1.05 -3.60
N ASP A 165 -20.01 -0.10 -4.44
CA ASP A 165 -20.67 1.22 -4.60
C ASP A 165 -21.94 1.14 -5.48
N LEU A 166 -22.34 -0.06 -5.90
CA LEU A 166 -23.60 -0.29 -6.60
C LEU A 166 -24.55 -1.05 -5.68
N ILE A 167 -25.50 -0.29 -5.12
CA ILE A 167 -26.77 -0.71 -4.51
C ILE A 167 -26.71 -0.96 -2.98
N ASP A 168 -26.72 0.14 -2.21
CA ASP A 168 -27.27 0.18 -0.83
C ASP A 168 -28.75 0.65 -0.85
N ASP A 169 -29.33 0.84 -2.04
CA ASP A 169 -30.77 1.10 -2.21
C ASP A 169 -31.46 -0.25 -2.34
N GLU A 170 -31.93 -0.81 -1.22
CA GLU A 170 -32.81 -2.01 -1.17
C GLU A 170 -34.05 -1.88 -2.08
N ASP A 171 -34.35 -0.68 -2.60
CA ASP A 171 -35.51 -0.37 -3.44
C ASP A 171 -35.28 -0.54 -4.96
N GLU A 172 -34.06 -0.78 -5.46
CA GLU A 172 -33.77 -0.80 -6.92
C GLU A 172 -33.19 -2.12 -7.49
N VAL A 173 -33.17 -3.23 -6.74
CA VAL A 173 -32.88 -4.54 -7.33
C VAL A 173 -34.15 -5.15 -7.90
N GLY A 174 -34.46 -4.85 -9.16
CA GLY A 174 -35.47 -5.58 -9.92
C GLY A 174 -35.19 -7.09 -9.92
N PRO A 175 -36.23 -7.96 -10.04
CA PRO A 175 -36.05 -9.41 -9.95
C PRO A 175 -35.09 -9.90 -11.03
N VAL A 176 -33.95 -10.47 -10.60
CA VAL A 176 -33.00 -11.14 -11.50
C VAL A 176 -33.51 -12.56 -11.75
N ALA A 177 -33.72 -12.91 -13.02
CA ALA A 177 -34.10 -14.26 -13.40
C ALA A 177 -32.89 -15.20 -13.24
N ALA A 178 -32.91 -16.01 -12.18
CA ALA A 178 -31.96 -17.08 -11.99
C ALA A 178 -32.59 -18.41 -12.44
N GLU A 179 -31.90 -19.14 -13.32
CA GLU A 179 -32.31 -20.44 -13.80
C GLU A 179 -31.80 -21.51 -12.83
N VAL A 180 -32.71 -22.32 -12.28
CA VAL A 180 -32.32 -23.54 -11.54
C VAL A 180 -31.94 -24.60 -12.57
N VAL A 181 -30.65 -24.86 -12.72
CA VAL A 181 -30.11 -25.88 -13.63
C VAL A 181 -29.93 -27.17 -12.84
N VAL A 182 -30.79 -28.15 -13.09
CA VAL A 182 -30.63 -29.49 -12.54
C VAL A 182 -29.71 -30.29 -13.46
N ARG A 183 -28.49 -30.60 -12.98
CA ARG A 183 -27.54 -31.49 -13.65
C ARG A 183 -27.56 -32.85 -12.97
N ILE A 184 -27.33 -33.91 -13.74
CA ILE A 184 -27.12 -35.24 -13.18
C ILE A 184 -25.61 -35.46 -13.17
N GLU A 185 -25.01 -35.47 -11.98
CA GLU A 185 -23.63 -35.94 -11.83
C GLU A 185 -23.67 -37.46 -11.78
N LYS A 186 -23.00 -38.11 -12.74
CA LYS A 186 -22.86 -39.55 -12.73
C LYS A 186 -21.94 -39.95 -11.58
N GLY A 187 -22.41 -40.86 -10.73
CA GLY A 187 -21.56 -41.50 -9.73
C GLY A 187 -20.53 -42.40 -10.40
N ASP A 188 -19.38 -42.60 -9.74
CA ASP A 188 -18.47 -43.68 -10.13
C ASP A 188 -19.15 -45.04 -9.89
N ALA A 189 -18.58 -46.13 -10.42
CA ALA A 189 -19.21 -47.44 -10.65
C ALA A 189 -19.96 -48.12 -9.47
N GLU A 190 -19.95 -47.54 -8.26
CA GLU A 190 -20.68 -47.99 -7.07
C GLU A 190 -21.65 -46.94 -6.46
N GLU A 191 -21.73 -45.70 -6.95
CA GLU A 191 -22.69 -44.67 -6.51
C GLU A 191 -23.77 -44.38 -7.58
N GLU A 192 -25.03 -44.26 -7.16
CA GLU A 192 -26.14 -43.85 -8.04
C GLU A 192 -25.98 -42.40 -8.53
N ASP A 193 -26.45 -42.16 -9.76
CA ASP A 193 -26.52 -40.84 -10.38
C ASP A 193 -27.21 -39.81 -9.46
N ARG A 194 -26.48 -38.77 -9.03
CA ARG A 194 -27.01 -37.71 -8.16
C ARG A 194 -27.59 -36.56 -8.99
N LYS A 195 -28.86 -36.21 -8.72
CA LYS A 195 -29.46 -34.98 -9.23
C LYS A 195 -28.94 -33.79 -8.41
N VAL A 196 -28.21 -32.91 -9.08
CA VAL A 196 -27.62 -31.70 -8.54
C VAL A 196 -28.39 -30.50 -9.08
N ALA A 197 -29.03 -29.72 -8.21
CA ALA A 197 -29.56 -28.42 -8.59
C ALA A 197 -28.46 -27.36 -8.40
N ASP A 198 -28.19 -26.56 -9.44
CA ASP A 198 -27.29 -25.41 -9.42
C ASP A 198 -28.07 -24.16 -9.84
N LEU A 199 -27.64 -22.98 -9.38
CA LEU A 199 -28.31 -21.71 -9.68
C LEU A 199 -27.48 -20.95 -10.72
N LYS A 200 -27.96 -20.91 -11.96
CA LYS A 200 -27.33 -20.18 -13.05
C LYS A 200 -28.02 -18.83 -13.21
N VAL A 201 -27.34 -17.76 -12.80
CA VAL A 201 -27.82 -16.40 -13.03
C VAL A 201 -27.46 -15.96 -14.45
N THR A 202 -28.41 -15.35 -15.17
CA THR A 202 -28.18 -14.84 -16.53
C THR A 202 -27.77 -13.38 -16.44
N GLU A 203 -26.59 -13.06 -17.00
CA GLU A 203 -25.94 -11.74 -17.11
C GLU A 203 -25.24 -11.14 -15.88
N GLY A 204 -24.20 -10.35 -16.17
CA GLY A 204 -23.21 -9.80 -15.25
C GLY A 204 -21.87 -10.52 -15.40
N GLN A 205 -20.75 -9.78 -15.54
CA GLN A 205 -19.41 -10.34 -15.71
C GLN A 205 -19.20 -11.52 -14.77
N ALA A 206 -19.14 -12.73 -15.33
CA ALA A 206 -18.68 -13.89 -14.60
C ALA A 206 -17.22 -13.60 -14.25
N THR A 207 -16.98 -13.06 -13.06
CA THR A 207 -15.66 -13.11 -12.47
C THR A 207 -15.33 -14.58 -12.37
N SER A 208 -14.46 -15.05 -13.27
CA SER A 208 -13.99 -16.44 -13.26
C SER A 208 -13.64 -16.79 -11.82
N ALA A 209 -14.06 -17.98 -11.39
CA ALA A 209 -13.86 -18.52 -10.05
C ALA A 209 -12.36 -18.50 -9.67
N GLY A 210 -11.88 -17.33 -9.27
CA GLY A 210 -10.58 -17.08 -8.66
C GLY A 210 -10.77 -16.92 -7.17
N ASN A 211 -9.66 -16.85 -6.42
CA ASN A 211 -9.70 -16.64 -4.98
C ASN A 211 -10.53 -15.37 -4.66
N PRO A 212 -11.69 -15.48 -3.96
CA PRO A 212 -12.53 -14.33 -3.64
C PRO A 212 -11.76 -13.26 -2.85
N ASP A 213 -10.76 -13.64 -2.06
CA ASP A 213 -9.91 -12.71 -1.32
C ASP A 213 -9.27 -11.64 -2.20
N ARG A 214 -9.11 -11.88 -3.50
CA ARG A 214 -8.62 -10.88 -4.46
C ARG A 214 -9.49 -9.64 -4.52
N TYR A 215 -10.80 -9.80 -4.39
CA TYR A 215 -11.77 -8.73 -4.45
C TYR A 215 -12.10 -8.14 -3.08
N ARG A 216 -11.51 -8.68 -1.99
CA ARG A 216 -11.70 -8.14 -0.65
C ARG A 216 -11.01 -6.78 -0.53
N ILE A 217 -11.69 -5.81 0.06
CA ILE A 217 -11.09 -4.53 0.42
C ILE A 217 -10.66 -4.60 1.89
N TYR A 218 -9.45 -4.12 2.16
CA TYR A 218 -8.92 -3.99 3.51
C TYR A 218 -8.64 -2.53 3.82
N ARG A 219 -9.09 -2.05 4.98
CA ARG A 219 -8.67 -0.77 5.54
C ARG A 219 -7.35 -0.97 6.29
N VAL A 220 -6.39 -0.10 6.01
CA VAL A 220 -5.11 -0.04 6.71
C VAL A 220 -5.31 0.68 8.04
N ARG A 221 -4.82 0.10 9.15
CA ARG A 221 -4.83 0.80 10.44
C ARG A 221 -3.72 1.85 10.47
N ASP A 222 -4.12 3.10 10.73
CA ASP A 222 -3.21 4.23 10.78
C ASP A 222 -2.18 4.14 11.91
N GLY A 223 -0.98 4.65 11.65
CA GLY A 223 0.07 4.87 12.65
C GLY A 223 0.94 3.65 12.96
N TRP A 224 0.51 2.44 12.65
CA TRP A 224 1.21 1.23 13.10
C TRP A 224 2.56 0.99 12.40
N VAL A 225 2.64 1.17 11.08
CA VAL A 225 3.92 1.03 10.35
C VAL A 225 4.93 2.08 10.81
N ALA A 226 4.47 3.32 10.98
CA ALA A 226 5.31 4.41 11.46
C ALA A 226 5.78 4.18 12.90
N GLN A 227 4.91 3.68 13.78
CA GLN A 227 5.24 3.34 15.16
C GLN A 227 6.22 2.17 15.25
N HIS A 228 5.98 1.10 14.49
CA HIS A 228 6.85 -0.07 14.50
C HIS A 228 8.25 0.23 13.93
N LEU A 229 8.31 1.05 12.87
CA LEU A 229 9.58 1.57 12.36
C LEU A 229 10.27 2.46 13.38
N LYS A 230 9.54 3.34 14.06
CA LYS A 230 10.06 4.21 15.13
C LYS A 230 10.74 3.40 16.22
N GLU A 231 10.05 2.41 16.80
CA GLU A 231 10.58 1.57 17.88
C GLU A 231 11.83 0.79 17.45
N SER A 232 11.86 0.35 16.19
CA SER A 232 13.00 -0.38 15.62
C SER A 232 14.20 0.53 15.32
N LEU A 233 13.93 1.73 14.81
CA LEU A 233 14.95 2.73 14.46
C LEU A 233 15.59 3.37 15.69
N GLU A 234 14.83 3.58 16.78
CA GLU A 234 15.36 4.12 18.04
C GLU A 234 16.52 3.29 18.58
N LYS A 235 16.49 1.95 18.37
CA LYS A 235 17.57 1.04 18.79
C LYS A 235 18.84 1.14 17.93
N ALA A 236 18.73 1.63 16.69
CA ALA A 236 19.82 1.63 15.70
C ALA A 236 20.55 2.97 15.58
N LEU A 237 19.99 4.05 16.14
CA LEU A 237 20.53 5.41 16.07
C LEU A 237 21.33 5.75 17.33
N ASP A 238 22.36 6.59 17.17
CA ASP A 238 23.17 7.05 18.31
C ASP A 238 22.45 8.17 19.09
N ALA A 239 21.70 9.03 18.39
CA ALA A 239 20.83 10.03 19.02
C ALA A 239 19.45 10.08 18.29
N PRO A 240 18.48 9.25 18.71
CA PRO A 240 17.15 9.24 18.12
C PRO A 240 16.37 10.51 18.46
N ALA A 241 15.75 11.12 17.45
CA ALA A 241 14.94 12.32 17.57
C ALA A 241 13.87 12.34 16.48
N ILE A 242 12.79 11.58 16.69
CA ILE A 242 11.79 11.37 15.65
C ILE A 242 10.85 12.56 15.55
N GLU A 243 10.86 13.21 14.38
CA GLU A 243 10.06 14.39 14.08
C GLU A 243 9.37 14.22 12.73
N LYS A 244 8.05 14.44 12.68
CA LYS A 244 7.30 14.47 11.42
C LYS A 244 7.52 15.82 10.74
N LEU A 245 8.22 15.82 9.61
CA LEU A 245 8.50 17.03 8.84
C LEU A 245 7.37 17.31 7.86
N THR A 246 6.92 16.27 7.14
CA THR A 246 5.76 16.31 6.24
C THR A 246 5.01 14.99 6.29
N ASP A 247 3.90 14.87 5.55
CA ASP A 247 3.22 13.59 5.38
C ASP A 247 4.06 12.53 4.64
N HIS A 248 5.16 12.94 3.98
CA HIS A 248 6.00 12.04 3.18
C HIS A 248 7.45 11.94 3.68
N LEU A 249 7.81 12.67 4.73
CA LEU A 249 9.17 12.74 5.25
C LEU A 249 9.17 12.82 6.78
N LEU A 250 9.89 11.89 7.40
CA LEU A 250 10.17 11.87 8.83
C LEU A 250 11.68 12.09 9.04
N TYR A 251 12.03 12.91 10.01
CA TYR A 251 13.38 12.95 10.58
C TYR A 251 13.44 11.92 11.71
N LEU A 252 14.53 11.15 11.79
CA LEU A 252 14.65 10.04 12.73
C LEU A 252 15.68 10.30 13.83
N GLY A 253 16.65 11.19 13.58
CA GLY A 253 17.77 11.47 14.49
C GLY A 253 19.11 11.41 13.77
N THR A 254 20.18 11.13 14.50
CA THR A 254 21.53 11.02 13.95
C THR A 254 22.18 9.67 14.19
N LEU A 255 23.06 9.30 13.26
CA LEU A 255 23.96 8.16 13.36
C LEU A 255 25.40 8.67 13.26
N SER A 256 26.26 8.23 14.16
CA SER A 256 27.69 8.57 14.14
C SER A 256 28.39 7.75 13.07
N ILE A 257 28.97 8.46 12.09
CA ILE A 257 29.73 7.89 10.99
C ILE A 257 31.04 8.67 10.85
N ASP A 258 32.16 7.98 11.00
CA ASP A 258 33.51 8.56 10.87
C ASP A 258 33.74 9.79 11.79
N GLY A 259 33.11 9.81 12.97
CA GLY A 259 33.22 10.89 13.96
C GLY A 259 32.35 12.12 13.67
N GLY A 260 31.45 12.05 12.68
CA GLY A 260 30.42 13.06 12.42
C GLY A 260 29.02 12.53 12.65
N ASP A 261 28.12 13.41 13.09
CA ASP A 261 26.70 13.09 13.27
C ASP A 261 25.97 13.24 11.94
N VAL A 262 25.53 12.11 11.39
CA VAL A 262 24.84 12.06 10.10
C VAL A 262 23.33 12.02 10.33
N PRO A 263 22.56 13.01 9.81
CA PRO A 263 21.12 13.02 9.98
C PRO A 263 20.46 11.90 9.15
N ILE A 264 19.49 11.19 9.74
CA ILE A 264 18.75 10.11 9.11
C ILE A 264 17.28 10.51 8.92
N TYR A 265 16.76 10.26 7.72
CA TYR A 265 15.40 10.54 7.30
C TYR A 265 14.71 9.28 6.78
N LEU A 266 13.38 9.21 6.90
CA LEU A 266 12.55 8.19 6.28
C LEU A 266 11.53 8.86 5.35
N ALA A 267 11.50 8.44 4.08
CA ALA A 267 10.65 9.00 3.05
C ALA A 267 9.73 7.96 2.40
N ARG A 268 8.57 8.42 1.93
CA ARG A 268 7.60 7.61 1.18
C ARG A 268 7.11 8.30 -0.09
N GLY A 269 6.68 7.51 -1.07
CA GLY A 269 6.03 7.98 -2.28
C GLY A 269 6.96 8.75 -3.22
N LEU A 270 8.25 8.43 -3.20
CA LEU A 270 9.27 9.13 -4.00
C LEU A 270 9.22 8.78 -5.50
N ASP A 271 8.39 7.82 -5.88
CA ASP A 271 8.00 7.49 -7.26
C ASP A 271 7.13 8.58 -7.89
N ARG A 272 6.39 9.33 -7.07
CA ARG A 272 5.56 10.47 -7.49
C ARG A 272 6.43 11.72 -7.58
N GLU A 273 6.64 12.24 -8.79
CA GLU A 273 7.48 13.41 -9.05
C GLU A 273 7.15 14.63 -8.17
N ARG A 274 5.85 14.89 -7.95
CA ARG A 274 5.40 15.98 -7.06
C ARG A 274 5.86 15.80 -5.61
N VAL A 275 5.76 14.57 -5.09
CA VAL A 275 6.19 14.24 -3.73
C VAL A 275 7.71 14.29 -3.65
N ARG A 276 8.41 13.70 -4.64
CA ARG A 276 9.87 13.73 -4.72
C ARG A 276 10.42 15.16 -4.70
N SER A 277 9.84 16.06 -5.50
CA SER A 277 10.25 17.47 -5.54
C SER A 277 9.96 18.21 -4.22
N ALA A 278 8.85 17.91 -3.55
CA ALA A 278 8.53 18.49 -2.24
C ALA A 278 9.50 18.02 -1.16
N VAL A 279 9.77 16.71 -1.09
CA VAL A 279 10.74 16.13 -0.15
C VAL A 279 12.15 16.66 -0.41
N ASP A 280 12.56 16.76 -1.67
CA ASP A 280 13.86 17.32 -2.06
C ASP A 280 14.00 18.80 -1.62
N THR A 281 12.94 19.60 -1.76
CA THR A 281 12.92 21.00 -1.27
C THR A 281 13.08 21.06 0.25
N GLU A 282 12.34 20.21 0.95
CA GLU A 282 12.34 20.12 2.41
C GLU A 282 13.70 19.67 2.97
N LEU A 283 14.39 18.78 2.26
CA LEU A 283 15.76 18.38 2.57
C LEU A 283 16.78 19.50 2.30
N ARG A 284 16.62 20.29 1.23
CA ARG A 284 17.50 21.45 0.96
C ARG A 284 17.35 22.56 2.00
N ALA A 285 16.15 22.75 2.55
CA ALA A 285 15.93 23.68 3.65
C ALA A 285 16.78 23.32 4.90
N ARG A 286 17.19 22.05 5.03
CA ARG A 286 18.01 21.53 6.13
C ARG A 286 19.49 21.30 5.77
N HIS A 287 19.99 21.97 4.75
CA HIS A 287 21.41 21.85 4.33
C HIS A 287 22.42 22.17 5.45
N ASN A 288 22.01 22.95 6.47
CA ASN A 288 22.83 23.27 7.63
C ASN A 288 23.15 22.05 8.52
N LEU A 289 22.36 20.97 8.43
CA LEU A 289 22.63 19.71 9.14
C LEU A 289 23.66 18.82 8.41
N GLY A 290 24.16 19.26 7.25
CA GLY A 290 25.09 18.50 6.44
C GLY A 290 24.43 17.40 5.61
N ILE A 291 25.27 16.46 5.14
CA ILE A 291 24.85 15.35 4.29
C ILE A 291 24.27 14.25 5.16
N GLY A 292 23.02 13.90 4.92
CA GLY A 292 22.31 12.83 5.59
C GLY A 292 22.12 11.56 4.77
N LEU A 293 21.40 10.63 5.38
CA LEU A 293 20.90 9.40 4.79
C LEU A 293 19.37 9.44 4.72
N VAL A 294 18.79 9.21 3.55
CA VAL A 294 17.36 9.09 3.31
C VAL A 294 17.04 7.62 3.05
N LEU A 295 16.32 7.01 3.98
CA LEU A 295 15.74 5.69 3.87
C LEU A 295 14.42 5.83 3.14
N GLN A 296 14.21 5.14 2.02
CA GLN A 296 12.91 5.16 1.32
C GLN A 296 12.16 3.85 1.56
N ALA A 297 10.84 3.94 1.74
CA ALA A 297 9.99 2.75 1.86
C ALA A 297 9.78 2.05 0.52
N GLY A 298 9.71 2.82 -0.58
CA GLY A 298 9.66 2.31 -1.94
C GLY A 298 11.04 2.04 -2.55
N THR A 299 11.08 2.02 -3.89
CA THR A 299 12.27 1.70 -4.68
C THR A 299 12.54 2.76 -5.76
N ALA A 300 12.26 4.04 -5.44
CA ALA A 300 12.47 5.13 -6.37
C ALA A 300 13.95 5.20 -6.81
N PRO A 301 14.21 5.48 -8.10
CA PRO A 301 15.56 5.44 -8.64
C PRO A 301 16.45 6.57 -8.11
N GLY A 302 17.76 6.34 -8.20
CA GLY A 302 18.81 7.32 -7.92
C GLY A 302 19.54 7.09 -6.61
N PRO A 303 20.85 7.41 -6.54
CA PRO A 303 21.67 7.22 -5.34
C PRO A 303 21.53 8.35 -4.31
N CYS A 304 20.88 9.47 -4.67
CA CYS A 304 20.79 10.67 -3.85
C CYS A 304 19.44 11.37 -4.01
N LEU A 305 19.05 12.11 -2.97
CA LEU A 305 17.93 13.04 -2.97
C LEU A 305 18.39 14.33 -2.27
N ALA A 306 18.30 15.47 -2.96
CA ALA A 306 19.01 16.69 -2.57
C ALA A 306 20.51 16.40 -2.30
N ALA A 307 21.05 16.93 -1.20
CA ALA A 307 22.42 16.69 -0.75
C ALA A 307 22.55 15.47 0.20
N ASN A 308 21.67 14.48 0.06
CA ASN A 308 21.62 13.31 0.94
C ASN A 308 21.71 12.00 0.15
N VAL A 309 22.29 10.98 0.75
CA VAL A 309 22.36 9.63 0.19
C VAL A 309 20.97 8.98 0.27
N LEU A 310 20.48 8.40 -0.81
CA LEU A 310 19.17 7.71 -0.87
C LEU A 310 19.39 6.20 -0.92
N THR A 311 18.64 5.44 -0.10
CA THR A 311 18.68 3.97 -0.14
C THR A 311 17.34 3.34 0.27
N PRO A 312 16.90 2.23 -0.37
CA PRO A 312 15.72 1.50 0.07
C PRO A 312 15.90 0.94 1.47
N LEU A 313 14.91 1.15 2.34
CA LEU A 313 14.94 0.69 3.72
C LEU A 313 14.98 -0.84 3.80
N VAL A 314 14.22 -1.51 2.93
CA VAL A 314 14.14 -2.98 2.88
C VAL A 314 15.53 -3.63 2.70
N ASP A 315 16.44 -2.99 1.97
CA ASP A 315 17.80 -3.50 1.72
C ASP A 315 18.71 -3.40 2.96
N GLN A 316 18.35 -2.53 3.91
CA GLN A 316 19.14 -2.21 5.09
C GLN A 316 18.74 -3.02 6.33
N ILE A 317 17.64 -3.77 6.24
CA ILE A 317 17.16 -4.64 7.30
C ILE A 317 17.94 -5.97 7.25
N ASP A 318 18.28 -6.55 8.41
CA ASP A 318 18.78 -7.92 8.49
C ASP A 318 17.63 -8.92 8.57
N THR A 319 17.38 -9.64 7.49
CA THR A 319 16.32 -10.67 7.45
C THR A 319 16.65 -11.92 8.25
N LYS A 320 17.87 -12.03 8.80
CA LYS A 320 18.30 -13.17 9.62
C LYS A 320 18.09 -12.95 11.11
N GLN A 321 17.73 -11.75 11.53
CA GLN A 321 17.42 -11.46 12.94
C GLN A 321 15.93 -11.61 13.18
N ALA A 322 15.59 -11.99 14.42
CA ALA A 322 14.22 -12.12 14.85
C ALA A 322 13.54 -10.74 14.87
N GLU A 323 14.17 -9.71 15.41
CA GLU A 323 13.65 -8.33 15.37
C GLU A 323 14.17 -7.56 14.14
N ILE A 324 13.48 -6.45 13.78
CA ILE A 324 13.96 -5.49 12.78
C ILE A 324 15.25 -4.85 13.28
N ALA A 325 16.36 -5.48 12.93
CA ALA A 325 17.67 -4.96 13.17
C ALA A 325 18.12 -4.22 11.90
N LEU A 326 18.03 -2.89 11.96
CA LEU A 326 18.77 -2.07 11.02
C LEU A 326 20.26 -2.27 11.24
N VAL A 327 20.94 -2.70 10.21
CA VAL A 327 22.38 -2.96 10.32
C VAL A 327 23.09 -1.62 10.19
N ALA A 328 23.41 -0.99 11.33
CA ALA A 328 24.14 0.27 11.37
C ALA A 328 25.40 0.24 10.50
N ASP A 329 26.09 -0.90 10.42
CA ASP A 329 27.26 -1.07 9.55
C ASP A 329 26.91 -1.11 8.05
N LYS A 330 25.74 -1.63 7.65
CA LYS A 330 25.25 -1.50 6.26
C LYS A 330 24.94 -0.04 5.95
N LEU A 331 24.25 0.67 6.85
CA LEU A 331 23.94 2.10 6.69
C LEU A 331 25.22 2.92 6.55
N ARG A 332 26.22 2.68 7.41
CA ARG A 332 27.55 3.30 7.33
C ARG A 332 28.25 3.00 6.01
N SER A 333 28.20 1.75 5.55
CA SER A 333 28.80 1.34 4.27
C SER A 333 28.15 2.04 3.07
N VAL A 334 26.81 2.07 3.02
CA VAL A 334 26.04 2.76 1.96
C VAL A 334 26.32 4.26 1.98
N PHE A 335 26.31 4.88 3.16
CA PHE A 335 26.66 6.29 3.31
C PHE A 335 28.07 6.56 2.81
N ARG A 336 29.09 5.82 3.26
CA ARG A 336 30.49 6.02 2.80
C ARG A 336 30.63 5.88 1.29
N ARG A 337 29.90 4.94 0.68
CA ARG A 337 29.92 4.70 -0.78
C ARG A 337 29.34 5.88 -1.56
N HIS A 338 28.24 6.45 -1.11
CA HIS A 338 27.50 7.46 -1.87
C HIS A 338 27.63 8.88 -1.32
N ARG A 339 28.30 9.10 -0.18
CA ARG A 339 28.47 10.44 0.43
C ARG A 339 29.15 11.42 -0.49
N ILE A 340 30.10 10.96 -1.32
CA ILE A 340 30.81 11.83 -2.27
C ILE A 340 29.81 12.34 -3.30
N LEU A 341 28.95 11.46 -3.83
CA LEU A 341 27.88 11.85 -4.75
C LEU A 341 26.85 12.78 -4.09
N ALA A 342 26.45 12.49 -2.85
CA ALA A 342 25.49 13.30 -2.09
C ALA A 342 26.04 14.67 -1.68
N ARG A 343 27.36 14.78 -1.46
CA ARG A 343 28.08 16.05 -1.32
C ARG A 343 28.06 16.88 -2.62
N GLY A 344 27.45 16.36 -3.67
CA GLY A 344 27.61 16.80 -5.04
C GLY A 344 28.95 16.32 -5.55
N GLY A 345 29.05 15.03 -5.92
CA GLY A 345 30.29 14.38 -6.37
C GLY A 345 31.19 15.31 -7.19
N MET A 346 32.52 15.18 -7.05
CA MET A 346 33.50 16.14 -7.62
C MET A 346 33.37 16.44 -9.12
N THR A 347 32.46 15.79 -9.84
CA THR A 347 32.23 15.95 -11.26
C THR A 347 30.75 16.00 -11.57
N VAL A 348 30.36 16.96 -12.40
CA VAL A 348 29.07 16.95 -13.08
C VAL A 348 28.92 15.63 -13.84
N GLY A 349 27.75 15.00 -13.76
CA GLY A 349 27.53 13.67 -14.36
C GLY A 349 26.18 13.57 -15.05
N LEU A 350 26.10 12.75 -16.08
CA LEU A 350 24.85 12.40 -16.76
C LEU A 350 24.73 10.87 -16.78
N THR A 351 23.67 10.32 -16.18
CA THR A 351 23.44 8.87 -16.15
C THR A 351 22.24 8.53 -17.00
N ARG A 352 22.43 7.67 -18.01
CA ARG A 352 21.34 7.18 -18.86
C ARG A 352 20.50 6.13 -18.13
N SER A 353 19.19 6.22 -18.27
CA SER A 353 18.18 5.26 -17.81
C SER A 353 17.34 4.82 -19.00
N GLY A 354 17.83 3.81 -19.74
CA GLY A 354 17.27 3.41 -21.04
C GLY A 354 17.78 4.27 -22.20
N ASP A 355 17.16 4.13 -23.36
CA ASP A 355 17.67 4.72 -24.61
C ASP A 355 17.34 6.22 -24.76
N ASP A 356 16.25 6.71 -24.15
CA ASP A 356 15.74 8.07 -24.39
C ASP A 356 15.63 8.94 -23.12
N ILE A 357 16.14 8.46 -21.97
CA ILE A 357 16.08 9.19 -20.69
C ILE A 357 17.47 9.19 -20.05
N ALA A 358 17.89 10.35 -19.55
CA ALA A 358 19.08 10.48 -18.71
C ALA A 358 18.86 11.49 -17.59
N THR A 359 19.45 11.23 -16.43
CA THR A 359 19.41 12.14 -15.28
C THR A 359 20.73 12.91 -15.19
N LEU A 360 20.65 14.24 -15.25
CA LEU A 360 21.78 15.14 -15.02
C LEU A 360 21.95 15.34 -13.51
N PHE A 361 23.17 15.18 -13.02
CA PHE A 361 23.59 15.39 -11.64
C PHE A 361 24.54 16.59 -11.60
N VAL A 362 24.13 17.66 -10.92
CA VAL A 362 24.98 18.85 -10.71
C VAL A 362 25.20 19.04 -9.20
N PRO A 363 26.47 19.04 -8.76
CA PRO A 363 26.83 19.30 -7.37
C PRO A 363 26.17 20.57 -6.81
N GLY A 364 25.55 20.48 -5.63
CA GLY A 364 24.90 21.62 -4.97
C GLY A 364 23.58 22.09 -5.59
N LYS A 365 23.19 21.60 -6.77
CA LYS A 365 21.96 22.00 -7.48
C LYS A 365 20.92 20.89 -7.59
N GLY A 366 21.32 19.63 -7.42
CA GLY A 366 20.44 18.46 -7.42
C GLY A 366 20.43 17.73 -8.76
N THR A 367 19.30 17.13 -9.09
CA THR A 367 19.14 16.28 -10.27
C THR A 367 18.01 16.74 -11.18
N ILE A 368 18.13 16.53 -12.49
CA ILE A 368 17.05 16.79 -13.45
C ILE A 368 17.04 15.73 -14.54
N ASP A 369 15.85 15.21 -14.85
CA ASP A 369 15.66 14.25 -15.92
C ASP A 369 15.55 14.93 -17.28
N ILE A 370 16.28 14.38 -18.25
CA ILE A 370 16.38 14.82 -19.62
C ILE A 370 15.85 13.69 -20.50
N LYS A 371 14.76 13.97 -21.23
CA LYS A 371 14.15 13.04 -22.17
C LYS A 371 14.35 13.50 -23.61
N GLY A 372 14.83 12.61 -24.48
CA GLY A 372 15.15 12.90 -25.88
C GLY A 372 16.63 12.72 -26.19
N GLU A 373 16.99 11.80 -27.09
CA GLU A 373 18.39 11.52 -27.46
C GLU A 373 19.20 12.79 -27.81
N ASN A 374 18.66 13.69 -28.64
CA ASN A 374 19.35 14.95 -28.99
C ASN A 374 19.60 15.84 -27.76
N ARG A 375 18.67 15.86 -26.79
CA ARG A 375 18.80 16.64 -25.56
C ARG A 375 19.85 16.04 -24.64
N ILE A 376 19.84 14.71 -24.53
CA ILE A 376 20.82 13.94 -23.75
C ILE A 376 22.22 14.19 -24.31
N GLN A 377 22.42 14.12 -25.62
CA GLN A 377 23.71 14.39 -26.25
C GLN A 377 24.20 15.82 -26.02
N ILE A 378 23.30 16.80 -26.08
CA ILE A 378 23.63 18.21 -25.80
C ILE A 378 24.08 18.41 -24.35
N ILE A 379 23.34 17.83 -23.39
CA ILE A 379 23.73 17.90 -21.98
C ILE A 379 25.03 17.13 -21.75
N GLN A 380 25.22 15.98 -22.37
CA GLN A 380 26.46 15.21 -22.29
C GLN A 380 27.67 16.05 -22.71
N ARG A 381 27.57 16.81 -23.82
CA ARG A 381 28.66 17.72 -24.23
C ARG A 381 28.96 18.79 -23.19
N LEU A 382 27.94 19.35 -22.55
CA LEU A 382 28.11 20.33 -21.46
C LEU A 382 28.78 19.72 -20.23
N VAL A 383 28.43 18.47 -19.91
CA VAL A 383 29.09 17.70 -18.85
C VAL A 383 30.55 17.40 -19.21
N ASP A 384 30.82 16.96 -20.44
CA ASP A 384 32.18 16.64 -20.91
C ASP A 384 33.07 17.89 -20.95
N ALA A 385 32.55 19.02 -21.45
CA ALA A 385 33.27 20.29 -21.46
C ALA A 385 33.59 20.75 -20.04
N HIS A 386 32.64 20.62 -19.12
CA HIS A 386 32.86 20.95 -17.71
C HIS A 386 33.95 20.07 -17.06
N ASN A 387 33.88 18.75 -17.28
CA ASN A 387 34.82 17.79 -16.68
C ASN A 387 36.25 17.88 -17.25
N ASN A 388 36.42 18.36 -18.50
CA ASN A 388 37.73 18.59 -19.12
C ASN A 388 38.36 19.94 -18.76
N GLY A 389 37.73 20.72 -17.89
CA GLY A 389 38.12 22.07 -17.49
C GLY A 389 36.96 23.03 -17.76
N PRO A 390 36.47 23.82 -16.78
CA PRO A 390 35.25 24.63 -16.91
C PRO A 390 35.34 25.61 -18.09
N THR A 391 34.90 25.15 -19.26
CA THR A 391 35.05 25.84 -20.54
C THR A 391 33.65 26.15 -21.05
N PRO A 392 33.24 27.42 -21.00
CA PRO A 392 31.96 27.85 -21.55
C PRO A 392 31.89 27.52 -23.03
N MET A 393 30.83 26.83 -23.45
CA MET A 393 30.64 26.44 -24.85
C MET A 393 29.68 27.37 -25.58
N SER A 394 30.01 27.70 -26.82
CA SER A 394 29.10 28.47 -27.67
C SER A 394 27.88 27.61 -28.04
N THR A 395 26.72 28.25 -28.22
CA THR A 395 25.50 27.56 -28.68
C THR A 395 25.76 26.76 -29.96
N LYS A 396 26.58 27.29 -30.88
CA LYS A 396 26.94 26.64 -32.15
C LYS A 396 27.72 25.33 -31.93
N ASP A 397 28.67 25.32 -31.00
CA ASP A 397 29.48 24.14 -30.72
C ASP A 397 28.68 23.06 -29.98
N ILE A 398 27.77 23.49 -29.10
CA ILE A 398 26.87 22.59 -28.38
C ILE A 398 25.99 21.80 -29.35
N VAL A 399 25.41 22.44 -30.36
CA VAL A 399 24.44 21.81 -31.28
C VAL A 399 25.06 21.15 -32.51
N LYS A 400 26.37 21.33 -32.75
CA LYS A 400 27.09 20.85 -33.94
C LYS A 400 26.85 19.36 -34.20
N GLY A 401 26.39 18.98 -35.39
CA GLY A 401 26.11 17.58 -35.75
C GLY A 401 24.95 16.92 -34.99
N ILE A 402 24.13 17.69 -34.27
CA ILE A 402 22.94 17.19 -33.55
C ILE A 402 21.68 17.94 -34.03
N ALA A 403 21.67 19.26 -33.92
CA ALA A 403 20.51 20.11 -34.24
C ALA A 403 20.95 21.54 -34.62
N GLU A 404 21.76 21.65 -35.67
CA GLU A 404 22.48 22.88 -36.04
C GLU A 404 21.57 24.05 -36.44
N ASP A 405 20.35 23.75 -36.87
CA ASP A 405 19.31 24.70 -37.29
C ASP A 405 18.38 25.13 -36.15
N GLN A 406 18.56 24.62 -34.93
CA GLN A 406 17.66 24.86 -33.80
C GLN A 406 18.34 25.61 -32.64
N SER A 407 17.58 26.49 -31.98
CA SER A 407 17.99 27.11 -30.72
C SER A 407 17.83 26.13 -29.54
N LEU A 408 18.62 26.33 -28.47
CA LEU A 408 18.49 25.51 -27.25
C LEU A 408 17.08 25.58 -26.64
N SER A 409 16.41 26.74 -26.70
CA SER A 409 15.03 26.88 -26.24
C SER A 409 14.04 26.01 -27.01
N ASN A 410 14.26 25.84 -28.32
CA ASN A 410 13.42 24.99 -29.16
C ASN A 410 13.72 23.50 -28.92
N ILE A 411 15.01 23.15 -28.80
CA ILE A 411 15.44 21.77 -28.55
C ILE A 411 14.91 21.27 -27.21
N PHE A 412 15.10 22.02 -26.12
CA PHE A 412 14.65 21.62 -24.79
C PHE A 412 13.15 21.86 -24.56
N LYS A 413 12.49 22.66 -25.40
CA LYS A 413 11.18 23.30 -25.14
C LYS A 413 11.25 24.25 -23.95
N GLN A 414 10.47 25.33 -24.02
CA GLN A 414 10.51 26.45 -23.07
C GLN A 414 10.47 26.03 -21.58
N PRO A 415 9.59 25.12 -21.12
CA PRO A 415 9.49 24.79 -19.69
C PRO A 415 10.75 24.11 -19.12
N LEU A 416 11.33 23.17 -19.87
CA LEU A 416 12.56 22.48 -19.44
C LEU A 416 13.76 23.41 -19.56
N TRP A 417 13.80 24.24 -20.61
CA TRP A 417 14.85 25.23 -20.80
C TRP A 417 14.91 26.26 -19.66
N ASP A 418 13.76 26.72 -19.18
CA ASP A 418 13.70 27.67 -18.06
C ASP A 418 14.18 27.03 -16.74
N LYS A 419 13.83 25.76 -16.48
CA LYS A 419 14.36 24.99 -15.33
C LYS A 419 15.87 24.80 -15.40
N LEU A 420 16.40 24.48 -16.59
CA LEU A 420 17.84 24.31 -16.80
C LEU A 420 18.60 25.61 -16.55
N LYS A 421 18.17 26.74 -17.11
CA LYS A 421 18.81 28.05 -16.86
C LYS A 421 18.71 28.52 -15.41
N ALA A 422 17.62 28.21 -14.73
CA ALA A 422 17.42 28.65 -13.35
C ALA A 422 18.41 27.97 -12.40
N ASN A 423 18.66 26.66 -12.61
CA ASN A 423 19.28 25.83 -11.58
C ASN A 423 20.52 25.06 -12.04
N PHE A 424 20.70 24.77 -13.33
CA PHE A 424 21.69 23.81 -13.81
C PHE A 424 22.68 24.38 -14.83
N LEU A 425 22.34 25.46 -15.54
CA LEU A 425 23.15 26.08 -16.58
C LEU A 425 23.36 27.57 -16.28
N ARG A 426 24.59 28.05 -16.51
CA ARG A 426 24.95 29.47 -16.43
C ARG A 426 25.28 29.98 -17.82
N SER A 427 24.86 31.21 -18.12
CA SER A 427 25.25 31.92 -19.34
C SER A 427 26.25 33.02 -18.99
N LEU A 428 27.32 33.16 -19.76
CA LEU A 428 28.27 34.28 -19.64
C LEU A 428 27.94 35.45 -20.60
N GLY A 429 26.77 35.41 -21.24
CA GLY A 429 26.29 36.46 -22.13
C GLY A 429 24.79 36.30 -22.43
N ALA A 430 24.20 37.23 -23.19
CA ALA A 430 22.74 37.23 -23.43
C ALA A 430 22.24 35.99 -24.21
N LYS A 431 23.12 35.25 -24.91
CA LYS A 431 22.79 34.06 -25.71
C LYS A 431 23.87 32.94 -25.62
N GLY A 432 24.60 32.89 -24.51
CA GLY A 432 25.80 32.07 -24.34
C GLY A 432 27.09 32.93 -24.33
N PRO A 433 28.27 32.32 -24.09
CA PRO A 433 28.52 30.88 -23.96
C PRO A 433 27.95 30.26 -22.66
N TRP A 434 27.65 28.96 -22.72
CA TRP A 434 26.95 28.20 -21.68
C TRP A 434 27.88 27.24 -20.96
N GLU A 435 27.69 27.09 -19.66
CA GLU A 435 28.39 26.11 -18.84
C GLU A 435 27.44 25.53 -17.78
N ILE A 436 27.85 24.44 -17.15
CA ILE A 436 27.13 23.88 -16.01
C ILE A 436 27.29 24.82 -14.81
N ALA A 437 26.18 25.18 -14.19
CA ALA A 437 26.15 26.04 -13.02
C ALA A 437 26.44 25.22 -11.75
N ILE A 438 27.68 25.28 -11.24
CA ILE A 438 28.02 24.81 -9.87
C ILE A 438 27.59 25.87 -8.85
#